data_AF-A0A9D6DMP2-F1
#
_entry.id   AF-A0A9D6DMP2-F1
#
_cell.length_a   1.000
_cell.length_b   1.000
_cell.length_c   1.000
_cell.angle_alpha   90.00
_cell.angle_beta   90.00
_cell.angle_gamma   90.00
#
_symmetry.space_group_name_H-M   'P 1'
#
loop_
_entity.id
_entity.type
_entity.pdbx_description
1 polymer ?
#
loop_
_entity_poly.entity_id
_entity_poly.type
_entity_poly.pdbx_seq_one_letter_code
_entity_poly.pdbx_strand_id
1 'polypeptide(L)'
;IASATQVSKGGQAIAEAAARGQRAGFTSRTNTLLSIPMLFFMGAASHFAVFAPSPRTGKIVAMVVFAIILAIMECNALCGTAGPGKKMLGSVKGTLWGGFVLTAVLFVVVKLIFRTFR
;
A
#
# COMPACT_ATOMS: atom_id res chain seq x y z
N ILE A 1 19.62 13.76 5.09
CA ILE A 1 20.17 15.04 4.56
C ILE A 1 21.68 15.20 4.76
N ALA A 2 22.29 14.58 5.79
CA ALA A 2 23.71 14.73 6.11
C ALA A 2 24.67 14.55 4.90
N SER A 3 24.45 13.54 4.06
CA SER A 3 25.27 13.33 2.84
C SER A 3 25.19 14.48 1.85
N ALA A 4 24.01 15.09 1.67
CA ALA A 4 23.84 16.23 0.76
C ALA A 4 24.54 17.48 1.32
N THR A 5 24.45 17.69 2.63
CA THR A 5 25.15 18.79 3.33
C THR A 5 26.69 18.63 3.29
N GLN A 6 27.19 17.40 3.29
CA GLN A 6 28.62 17.13 3.18
C GLN A 6 29.13 17.39 1.76
N VAL A 7 28.40 16.93 0.73
CA VAL A 7 28.72 17.21 -0.68
C VAL A 7 28.64 18.70 -0.99
N SER A 8 27.66 19.42 -0.47
CA SER A 8 27.55 20.88 -0.68
C SER A 8 28.70 21.67 -0.06
N LYS A 9 29.41 21.11 0.92
CA LYS A 9 30.61 21.68 1.54
C LYS A 9 31.91 21.21 0.87
N GLY A 10 31.83 20.50 -0.26
CA GLY A 10 32.98 19.96 -0.99
C GLY A 10 33.51 18.62 -0.45
N GLY A 11 32.81 17.99 0.50
CA GLY A 11 33.15 16.67 1.02
C GLY A 11 32.62 15.52 0.16
N GLN A 12 33.09 14.30 0.42
CA GLN A 12 32.59 13.10 -0.25
C GLN A 12 31.18 12.71 0.22
N ALA A 13 30.41 12.05 -0.65
CA ALA A 13 29.11 11.50 -0.29
C ALA A 13 29.27 10.32 0.70
N ILE A 14 28.30 10.18 1.60
CA ILE A 14 28.25 9.04 2.53
C ILE A 14 27.83 7.80 1.74
N ALA A 15 28.68 6.76 1.72
CA ALA A 15 28.48 5.56 0.91
C ALA A 15 27.14 4.86 1.20
N GLU A 16 26.70 4.82 2.45
CA GLU A 16 25.45 4.17 2.85
C GLU A 16 24.18 4.98 2.55
N ALA A 17 24.32 6.26 2.20
CA ALA A 17 23.17 7.15 2.01
C ALA A 17 22.28 6.70 0.86
N ALA A 18 22.86 6.18 -0.22
CA ALA A 18 22.12 5.68 -1.38
C ALA A 18 21.25 4.46 -1.02
N ALA A 19 21.82 3.47 -0.33
CA ALA A 19 21.11 2.25 0.06
C ALA A 19 19.97 2.56 1.06
N ARG A 20 20.20 3.46 2.01
CA ARG A 20 19.17 3.92 2.95
C ARG A 20 18.06 4.70 2.24
N GLY A 21 18.40 5.55 1.27
CA GLY A 21 17.44 6.29 0.45
C GLY A 21 16.52 5.38 -0.37
N GLN A 22 17.06 4.30 -0.96
CA GLN A 22 16.28 3.31 -1.69
C GLN A 22 15.25 2.59 -0.79
N ARG A 23 15.65 2.23 0.44
CA ARG A 23 14.73 1.64 1.44
C ARG A 23 13.62 2.60 1.83
N ALA A 24 13.98 3.83 2.20
CA ALA A 24 13.00 4.84 2.55
C ALA A 24 11.99 5.13 1.41
N GLY A 25 12.48 5.23 0.16
CA GLY A 25 11.63 5.44 -1.00
C GLY A 25 10.68 4.27 -1.28
N PHE A 26 11.12 3.04 -1.06
CA PHE A 26 10.29 1.84 -1.24
C PHE A 26 9.13 1.78 -0.23
N THR A 27 9.42 2.03 1.05
CA THR A 27 8.40 2.08 2.11
C THR A 27 7.42 3.22 1.86
N SER A 28 7.91 4.41 1.48
CA SER A 28 7.06 5.56 1.16
C SER A 28 6.07 5.25 0.02
N ARG A 29 6.53 4.60 -1.05
CA ARG A 29 5.67 4.20 -2.17
C ARG A 29 4.66 3.12 -1.77
N THR A 30 5.02 2.22 -0.87
CA THR A 30 4.07 1.24 -0.30
C THR A 30 2.93 1.97 0.42
N ASN A 31 3.26 2.99 1.22
CA ASN A 31 2.25 3.81 1.89
C ASN A 31 1.37 4.58 0.90
N THR A 32 1.95 5.12 -0.18
CA THR A 32 1.17 5.76 -1.27
C THR A 32 0.27 4.76 -2.00
N LEU A 33 0.72 3.52 -2.22
CA LEU A 33 -0.08 2.48 -2.84
C LEU A 33 -1.28 2.10 -1.96
N LEU A 34 -1.08 2.03 -0.63
CA LEU A 34 -2.11 1.71 0.36
C LEU A 34 -3.08 2.87 0.64
N SER A 35 -2.67 4.14 0.44
CA SER A 35 -3.56 5.29 0.65
C SER A 35 -4.65 5.42 -0.42
N ILE A 36 -4.41 4.93 -1.64
CA ILE A 36 -5.40 4.92 -2.73
C ILE A 36 -6.65 4.10 -2.37
N PRO A 37 -6.55 2.81 -2.02
CA PRO A 37 -7.73 2.03 -1.61
C PRO A 37 -8.35 2.59 -0.32
N MET A 38 -7.54 3.09 0.62
CA MET A 38 -8.06 3.69 1.86
C MET A 38 -9.00 4.87 1.56
N LEU A 39 -8.56 5.83 0.74
CA LEU A 39 -9.38 6.99 0.35
C LEU A 39 -10.62 6.56 -0.45
N PHE A 40 -10.47 5.59 -1.35
CA PHE A 40 -11.60 5.04 -2.10
C PHE A 40 -12.66 4.44 -1.18
N PHE A 41 -12.28 3.58 -0.24
CA PHE A 41 -13.23 2.94 0.68
C PHE A 41 -13.86 3.92 1.66
N MET A 42 -13.14 4.97 2.08
CA MET A 42 -13.71 6.06 2.86
C MET A 42 -14.85 6.77 2.11
N GLY A 43 -14.64 7.11 0.83
CA GLY A 43 -15.69 7.73 0.01
C GLY A 43 -16.80 6.76 -0.37
N ALA A 44 -16.46 5.50 -0.64
CA ALA A 44 -17.39 4.48 -1.09
C ALA A 44 -18.35 4.01 0.01
N ALA A 45 -17.93 4.02 1.29
CA ALA A 45 -18.74 3.57 2.42
C ALA A 45 -20.08 4.33 2.50
N SER A 46 -20.10 5.61 2.15
CA SER A 46 -21.30 6.45 2.20
C SER A 46 -22.16 6.40 0.93
N HIS A 47 -21.64 5.87 -0.19
CA HIS A 47 -22.28 5.98 -1.51
C HIS A 47 -22.70 4.64 -2.13
N PHE A 48 -22.10 3.52 -1.71
CA PHE A 48 -22.41 2.21 -2.29
C PHE A 48 -23.32 1.38 -1.38
N ALA A 49 -24.44 0.92 -1.94
CA ALA A 49 -25.36 -0.02 -1.29
C ALA A 49 -24.73 -1.40 -0.96
N VAL A 50 -23.51 -1.67 -1.46
CA VAL A 50 -22.70 -2.82 -1.06
C VAL A 50 -22.32 -2.78 0.43
N PHE A 51 -22.30 -1.59 1.03
CA PHE A 51 -22.05 -1.36 2.46
C PHE A 51 -23.33 -1.14 3.28
N ALA A 52 -24.51 -1.42 2.70
CA ALA A 52 -25.78 -1.42 3.42
C ALA A 52 -25.73 -2.37 4.65
N PRO A 53 -26.65 -2.24 5.63
CA PRO A 53 -26.58 -2.96 6.88
C PRO A 53 -26.35 -4.47 6.67
N SER A 54 -25.13 -4.92 6.93
CA SER A 54 -24.71 -6.31 6.81
C SER A 54 -24.54 -6.95 8.18
N PRO A 55 -24.74 -8.28 8.30
CA PRO A 55 -24.54 -9.00 9.55
C PRO A 55 -23.14 -8.77 10.12
N ARG A 56 -23.04 -8.73 11.46
CA ARG A 56 -21.78 -8.51 12.17
C ARG A 56 -20.66 -9.43 11.68
N THR A 57 -20.99 -10.69 11.35
CA THR A 57 -20.06 -11.69 10.81
C THR A 57 -19.39 -11.23 9.51
N GLY A 58 -20.15 -10.69 8.56
CA GLY A 58 -19.59 -10.20 7.29
C GLY A 58 -18.61 -9.04 7.48
N LYS A 59 -18.88 -8.15 8.45
CA LYS A 59 -17.99 -7.03 8.81
C LYS A 59 -16.69 -7.51 9.45
N ILE A 60 -16.76 -8.48 10.34
CA ILE A 60 -15.57 -9.09 10.98
C ILE A 60 -14.72 -9.79 9.93
N VAL A 61 -15.33 -10.60 9.05
CA VAL A 61 -14.60 -11.29 7.98
C VAL A 61 -13.92 -10.29 7.05
N ALA A 62 -14.61 -9.22 6.64
CA ALA A 62 -14.01 -8.15 5.85
C ALA A 62 -12.80 -7.51 6.56
N MET A 63 -12.93 -7.15 7.85
CA MET A 63 -11.82 -6.59 8.63
C MET A 63 -10.60 -7.52 8.70
N VAL A 64 -10.82 -8.82 8.95
CA VAL A 64 -9.73 -9.81 9.02
C VAL A 64 -9.02 -9.93 7.66
N VAL A 65 -9.77 -9.99 6.56
CA VAL A 65 -9.21 -10.05 5.20
C VAL A 65 -8.39 -8.79 4.89
N PHE A 66 -8.91 -7.60 5.22
CA PHE A 66 -8.15 -6.35 5.05
C PHE A 66 -6.87 -6.34 5.89
N ALA A 67 -6.93 -6.77 7.16
CA ALA A 67 -5.77 -6.83 8.04
C ALA A 67 -4.68 -7.78 7.51
N ILE A 68 -5.07 -8.95 6.98
CA ILE A 68 -4.13 -9.90 6.35
C ILE A 68 -3.46 -9.28 5.13
N ILE A 69 -4.22 -8.62 4.26
CA ILE A 69 -3.66 -7.99 3.05
C ILE A 69 -2.69 -6.87 3.42
N LEU A 70 -3.03 -6.06 4.41
CA LEU A 70 -2.14 -5.01 4.94
C LEU A 70 -0.85 -5.60 5.51
N ALA A 71 -0.96 -6.63 6.35
CA ALA A 71 0.20 -7.31 6.92
C ALA A 71 1.13 -7.88 5.84
N ILE A 72 0.59 -8.52 4.79
CA ILE A 72 1.38 -9.03 3.67
C ILE A 72 2.10 -7.89 2.93
N MET A 73 1.40 -6.78 2.65
CA MET A 73 1.99 -5.63 1.97
C MET A 73 3.07 -4.94 2.79
N GLU A 74 2.85 -4.73 4.08
CA GLU A 74 3.82 -4.11 4.99
C GLU A 74 5.03 -5.02 5.23
N CYS A 75 4.83 -6.33 5.45
CA CYS A 75 5.94 -7.28 5.54
C CYS A 75 6.76 -7.31 4.26
N ASN A 76 6.13 -7.24 3.08
CA ASN A 76 6.83 -7.16 1.80
C ASN A 76 7.70 -5.88 1.69
N ALA A 77 7.23 -4.76 2.24
CA ALA A 77 7.98 -3.51 2.32
C ALA A 77 9.17 -3.57 3.30
N LEU A 78 9.04 -4.32 4.40
CA LEU A 78 10.09 -4.47 5.41
C LEU A 78 11.16 -5.49 5.00
N CYS A 79 10.79 -6.57 4.32
CA CYS A 79 11.70 -7.66 3.92
C CYS A 79 12.58 -7.34 2.67
N GLY A 80 12.88 -6.06 2.41
CA GLY A 80 13.89 -5.64 1.42
C GLY A 80 13.33 -4.90 0.20
N THR A 81 14.21 -4.36 -0.64
CA THR A 81 13.86 -3.44 -1.75
C THR A 81 14.06 -4.01 -3.15
N ALA A 82 14.61 -5.22 -3.28
CA ALA A 82 14.91 -5.85 -4.56
C ALA A 82 14.15 -7.17 -4.73
N GLY A 83 13.54 -7.38 -5.90
CA GLY A 83 12.82 -8.60 -6.26
C GLY A 83 11.86 -8.40 -7.45
N PRO A 84 11.50 -9.46 -8.20
CA PRO A 84 10.64 -9.35 -9.38
C PRO A 84 9.25 -8.76 -9.09
N GLY A 85 8.67 -9.05 -7.92
CA GLY A 85 7.40 -8.45 -7.46
C GLY A 85 7.53 -7.01 -6.94
N LYS A 86 8.75 -6.50 -6.74
CA LYS A 86 9.03 -5.16 -6.17
C LYS A 86 9.26 -4.11 -7.27
N LYS A 87 9.31 -4.53 -8.54
CA LYS A 87 9.52 -3.66 -9.70
C LYS A 87 8.42 -2.61 -9.87
N MET A 88 7.19 -2.95 -9.47
CA MET A 88 6.05 -2.03 -9.53
C MET A 88 6.21 -0.82 -8.61
N LEU A 89 6.80 -1.03 -7.43
CA LEU A 89 7.14 0.02 -6.46
C LEU A 89 8.48 0.73 -6.79
N GLY A 90 9.15 0.33 -7.88
CA GLY A 90 10.35 1.00 -8.38
C GLY A 90 10.06 2.33 -9.08
N SER A 91 8.81 2.56 -9.50
CA SER A 91 8.40 3.78 -10.21
C SER A 91 7.10 4.36 -9.67
N VAL A 92 6.90 5.67 -9.85
CA VAL A 92 5.66 6.36 -9.46
C VAL A 92 4.47 5.82 -10.25
N LYS A 93 4.61 5.66 -11.57
CA LYS A 93 3.55 5.11 -12.44
C LYS A 93 3.13 3.71 -12.01
N GLY A 94 4.09 2.84 -11.70
CA GLY A 94 3.80 1.48 -11.23
C GLY A 94 3.11 1.46 -9.85
N THR A 95 3.49 2.37 -8.96
CA THR A 95 2.88 2.52 -7.63
C THR A 95 1.41 2.95 -7.76
N LEU A 96 1.13 3.93 -8.62
CA LEU A 96 -0.24 4.42 -8.86
C LEU A 96 -1.14 3.35 -9.49
N TRP A 97 -0.69 2.73 -10.59
CA TRP A 97 -1.45 1.64 -11.23
C TRP A 97 -1.64 0.45 -10.29
N GLY A 98 -0.63 0.13 -9.49
CA GLY A 98 -0.73 -0.87 -8.43
C GLY A 98 -1.82 -0.57 -7.42
N GLY A 99 -1.93 0.68 -6.96
CA GLY A 99 -2.99 1.10 -6.04
C GLY A 99 -4.39 1.02 -6.65
N PHE A 100 -4.55 1.38 -7.92
CA PHE A 100 -5.84 1.24 -8.61
C PHE A 100 -6.24 -0.22 -8.81
N VAL A 101 -5.31 -1.08 -9.23
CA VAL A 101 -5.55 -2.52 -9.35
C VAL A 101 -5.88 -3.13 -8.00
N LEU A 102 -5.14 -2.79 -6.94
CA LEU A 102 -5.42 -3.25 -5.58
C LEU A 102 -6.81 -2.81 -5.12
N THR A 103 -7.20 -1.57 -5.39
CA THR A 103 -8.54 -1.05 -5.07
C THR A 103 -9.63 -1.86 -5.77
N ALA A 104 -9.47 -2.14 -7.05
CA ALA A 104 -10.43 -2.94 -7.82
C ALA A 104 -10.55 -4.36 -7.26
N VAL A 105 -9.43 -5.01 -6.93
CA VAL A 105 -9.41 -6.35 -6.32
C VAL A 105 -10.11 -6.34 -4.96
N LEU A 106 -9.78 -5.38 -4.09
CA LEU A 106 -10.40 -5.25 -2.76
C LEU A 106 -11.91 -5.02 -2.88
N PHE A 107 -12.35 -4.22 -3.85
CA PHE A 107 -13.77 -3.97 -4.08
C PHE A 107 -14.52 -5.24 -4.45
N VAL A 108 -13.94 -6.06 -5.34
CA VAL A 108 -14.52 -7.36 -5.72
C VAL A 108 -14.57 -8.31 -4.52
N VAL A 109 -13.50 -8.39 -3.73
CA VAL A 109 -13.44 -9.22 -2.52
C VAL A 109 -14.51 -8.82 -1.52
N VAL A 110 -14.63 -7.53 -1.22
CA VAL A 110 -15.66 -7.00 -0.31
C VAL A 110 -17.07 -7.31 -0.82
N LYS A 111 -17.32 -7.10 -2.12
CA LYS A 111 -18.60 -7.43 -2.75
C LYS A 111 -18.93 -8.92 -2.62
N LEU A 112 -17.94 -9.80 -2.79
CA LEU A 112 -18.12 -11.24 -2.63
C LEU A 112 -18.43 -11.61 -1.18
N ILE A 113 -17.66 -11.09 -0.21
CA ILE A 113 -17.88 -11.32 1.22
C ILE A 113 -19.30 -10.91 1.60
N PHE A 114 -19.70 -9.67 1.32
CA PHE A 114 -21.04 -9.20 1.68
C PHE A 114 -22.17 -9.88 0.91
N ARG A 115 -21.91 -10.45 -0.27
CA ARG A 115 -22.89 -11.31 -0.96
C ARG A 115 -23.07 -12.66 -0.27
N THR A 116 -22.00 -13.25 0.25
CA THR A 116 -22.03 -14.56 0.92
C THR A 116 -22.69 -14.49 2.30
N PHE A 117 -22.55 -13.37 3.01
CA PHE A 117 -23.12 -13.15 4.34
C PHE A 117 -24.40 -12.31 4.34
N ARG A 118 -25.10 -12.22 3.21
CA ARG A 118 -26.39 -11.53 3.10
C ARG A 118 -27.53 -12.47 3.44
#